data_AF-A0A4P5XZV8-F1
#
_entry.id   AF-A0A4P5XZV8-F1
#
_cell.length_a   1.000
_cell.length_b   1.000
_cell.length_c   1.000
_cell.angle_alpha   90.00
_cell.angle_beta   90.00
_cell.angle_gamma   90.00
#
_symmetry.space_group_name_H-M   'P 1'
#
loop_
_entity.id
_entity.type
_entity.pdbx_description
1 polymer ?
#
loop_
_entity_poly.entity_id
_entity_poly.type
_entity_poly.pdbx_seq_one_letter_code
_entity_poly.pdbx_strand_id
1 'polypeptide(L)'
;MGGIHGRLLIGGMVLRNLEASLDQGSLEPGWMGALLIDPPQQECLQLGRPYRLELSDERAGQIEVTHIESVPGQRQLRAIIRGCSPLKWSPYAHEHHHEAAITLIPVAILGDA
;
A
#
# COMPACT_ATOMS: atom_id res chain seq x y z
N MET A 1 4.06 1.83 19.54
CA MET A 1 4.10 1.72 18.07
C MET A 1 4.64 0.34 17.73
N GLY A 2 3.83 -0.56 17.18
CA GLY A 2 4.29 -1.90 16.79
C GLY A 2 4.94 -1.80 15.41
N GLY A 3 6.26 -1.98 15.34
CA GLY A 3 6.96 -2.13 14.06
C GLY A 3 6.56 -3.47 13.43
N ILE A 4 6.29 -3.46 12.12
CA ILE A 4 5.90 -4.65 11.37
C ILE A 4 6.93 -4.91 10.29
N HIS A 5 7.38 -6.16 10.21
CA HIS A 5 8.36 -6.62 9.23
C HIS A 5 7.68 -7.25 8.02
N GLY A 6 8.23 -6.99 6.84
CA GLY A 6 7.70 -7.52 5.59
C GLY A 6 8.68 -7.45 4.42
N ARG A 7 8.13 -7.69 3.23
CA ARG A 7 8.82 -7.74 1.95
C ARG A 7 8.03 -7.02 0.87
N LEU A 8 8.69 -6.15 0.12
CA LEU A 8 8.08 -5.47 -1.03
C LEU A 8 8.34 -6.27 -2.31
N LEU A 9 7.28 -6.54 -3.08
CA LEU A 9 7.36 -7.28 -4.34
C LEU A 9 7.31 -6.32 -5.52
N ILE A 10 8.37 -6.31 -6.33
CA ILE A 10 8.49 -5.45 -7.51
C ILE A 10 8.90 -6.30 -8.71
N GLY A 11 7.95 -6.70 -9.56
CA GLY A 11 8.25 -7.31 -10.86
C GLY A 11 9.31 -8.42 -10.85
N GLY A 12 9.29 -9.32 -9.85
CA GLY A 12 10.27 -10.40 -9.69
C GLY A 12 11.42 -10.11 -8.70
N MET A 13 11.57 -8.87 -8.23
CA MET A 13 12.49 -8.47 -7.16
C MET A 13 11.77 -8.44 -5.80
N VAL A 14 12.49 -8.84 -4.75
CA VAL A 14 12.00 -8.82 -3.37
C VAL A 14 12.91 -7.91 -2.53
N LEU A 15 12.37 -6.78 -2.07
CA LEU A 15 13.05 -5.95 -1.08
C LEU A 15 12.73 -6.48 0.32
N ARG A 16 13.76 -6.58 1.16
CA ARG A 16 13.69 -7.16 2.51
C ARG A 16 13.93 -6.08 3.55
N ASN A 17 13.68 -6.39 4.82
CA ASN A 17 13.90 -5.49 5.96
C ASN A 17 13.02 -4.22 5.93
N LEU A 18 11.73 -4.40 5.60
CA LEU A 18 10.74 -3.34 5.78
C LEU A 18 10.46 -3.12 7.26
N GLU A 19 10.37 -1.86 7.67
CA GLU A 19 9.65 -1.45 8.87
C GLU A 19 8.45 -0.58 8.47
N ALA A 20 7.24 -1.13 8.65
CA ALA A 20 6.01 -0.35 8.57
C ALA A 20 5.41 -0.16 9.96
N SER A 21 4.80 1.00 10.15
CA SER A 21 3.94 1.31 11.27
C SER A 21 2.50 1.47 10.77
N LEU A 22 1.56 0.88 11.51
CA LEU A 22 0.16 1.21 11.34
C LEU A 22 -0.13 2.39 12.24
N ASP A 23 -0.38 3.54 11.64
CA ASP A 23 -0.76 4.72 12.40
C ASP A 23 -2.23 4.56 12.80
N GLN A 24 -2.46 4.26 14.09
CA GLN A 24 -3.80 4.18 14.66
C GLN A 24 -4.39 5.57 14.98
N GLY A 25 -3.63 6.65 14.79
CA GLY A 25 -4.02 8.04 15.08
C GLY A 25 -4.24 8.91 13.84
N SER A 26 -3.90 8.44 12.64
CA SER A 26 -4.18 9.13 11.38
C SER A 26 -5.67 9.04 11.03
N LEU A 27 -6.25 10.16 10.56
CA LEU A 27 -7.61 10.22 9.99
C LEU A 27 -7.80 9.24 8.81
N GLU A 28 -6.71 8.80 8.20
CA GLU A 28 -6.67 7.87 7.08
C GLU A 28 -6.09 6.53 7.55
N PRO A 29 -6.91 5.46 7.65
CA PRO A 29 -6.41 4.13 8.01
C PRO A 29 -5.47 3.61 6.91
N GLY A 30 -4.19 3.43 7.24
CA GLY A 30 -3.19 3.08 6.23
C GLY A 30 -1.84 2.64 6.79
N TRP A 31 -0.96 2.23 5.88
CA TRP A 31 0.41 1.86 6.18
C TRP A 31 1.26 3.11 6.00
N MET A 32 2.09 3.40 6.98
CA MET A 32 3.14 4.40 6.86
C MET A 32 4.43 3.81 7.40
N GLY A 33 5.52 4.00 6.68
CA GLY A 33 6.75 3.33 7.08
C GLY A 33 7.93 3.69 6.21
N ALA A 34 9.00 2.91 6.41
CA ALA A 34 10.20 3.05 5.63
C ALA A 34 10.80 1.69 5.26
N LEU A 35 11.44 1.67 4.10
CA LEU A 35 12.24 0.57 3.58
C LEU A 35 13.71 1.00 3.61
N LEU A 36 14.58 0.14 4.11
CA LEU A 36 16.01 0.25 3.82
C LEU A 36 16.29 -0.46 2.50
N ILE A 37 16.87 0.27 1.57
CA ILE A 37 17.21 -0.24 0.24
C ILE A 37 18.68 0.02 -0.07
N ASP A 38 19.30 -0.85 -0.83
CA ASP A 38 20.63 -0.59 -1.35
C ASP A 38 20.54 0.42 -2.50
N PRO A 39 21.57 1.28 -2.71
CA PRO A 39 21.52 2.31 -3.75
C PRO A 39 21.12 1.81 -5.16
N PRO A 40 21.56 0.62 -5.65
CA PRO A 40 21.12 0.11 -6.94
C PRO A 40 19.63 -0.24 -7.01
N GLN A 41 19.00 -0.56 -5.87
CA GLN A 41 17.57 -0.90 -5.82
C GLN A 41 16.67 0.33 -6.02
N GLN A 42 17.20 1.54 -5.80
CA GLN A 42 16.48 2.78 -6.06
C GLN A 42 16.02 2.87 -7.52
N GLU A 43 16.80 2.33 -8.47
CA GLU A 43 16.47 2.37 -9.90
C GLU A 43 15.19 1.60 -10.24
N CYS A 44 14.80 0.64 -9.40
CA CYS A 44 13.57 -0.13 -9.54
C CYS A 44 12.36 0.56 -8.88
N LEU A 45 12.58 1.63 -8.11
CA LEU A 45 11.54 2.35 -7.39
C LEU A 45 11.21 3.67 -8.10
N GLN A 46 9.98 3.72 -8.60
CA GLN A 46 9.32 4.94 -9.06
C GLN A 46 8.43 5.49 -7.94
N LEU A 47 8.54 6.80 -7.70
CA LEU A 47 7.72 7.52 -6.74
C LEU A 47 6.26 7.55 -7.20
N GLY A 48 5.31 7.41 -6.25
CA GLY A 48 3.86 7.42 -6.52
C GLY A 48 3.34 6.21 -7.30
N ARG A 49 4.22 5.27 -7.70
CA ARG A 49 3.81 4.03 -8.36
C ARG A 49 3.28 3.04 -7.32
N PRO A 50 2.16 2.35 -7.58
CA PRO A 50 1.67 1.32 -6.69
C PRO A 50 2.54 0.06 -6.71
N TYR A 51 2.85 -0.46 -5.52
CA TYR A 51 3.56 -1.70 -5.28
C TYR A 51 2.79 -2.56 -4.28
N ARG A 52 3.01 -3.89 -4.34
CA ARG A 52 2.42 -4.84 -3.39
C ARG A 52 3.40 -5.12 -2.26
N LEU A 53 2.94 -4.88 -1.04
CA LEU A 53 3.68 -5.16 0.18
C LEU A 53 3.07 -6.36 0.89
N GLU A 54 3.92 -7.30 1.29
CA GLU A 54 3.53 -8.48 2.07
C GLU A 54 4.26 -8.50 3.41
N LEU A 55 3.52 -8.66 4.50
CA LEU A 55 4.05 -8.73 5.85
C LEU A 55 4.30 -10.18 6.27
N SER A 56 5.17 -10.35 7.26
CA SER A 56 5.46 -11.66 7.85
C SER A 56 4.25 -12.28 8.57
N ASP A 57 3.24 -11.48 8.92
CA ASP A 57 1.97 -11.92 9.52
C ASP A 57 0.87 -12.18 8.48
N GLU A 58 1.28 -12.43 7.23
CA GLU A 58 0.42 -12.79 6.07
C GLU A 58 -0.47 -11.66 5.55
N ARG A 59 -0.46 -10.49 6.18
CA ARG A 59 -1.19 -9.33 5.67
C ARG A 59 -0.51 -8.77 4.44
N ALA A 60 -1.30 -8.33 3.47
CA ALA A 60 -0.79 -7.71 2.25
C ALA A 60 -1.61 -6.48 1.88
N GLY A 61 -0.97 -5.53 1.19
CA GLY A 61 -1.59 -4.28 0.80
C GLY A 61 -0.83 -3.56 -0.30
N GLN A 62 -1.49 -2.58 -0.92
CA GLN A 62 -0.85 -1.69 -1.88
C GLN A 62 -0.21 -0.52 -1.13
N ILE A 63 1.02 -0.21 -1.52
CA ILE A 63 1.74 0.98 -1.08
C ILE A 63 2.26 1.76 -2.29
N GLU A 64 2.69 2.98 -2.04
CA GLU A 64 3.54 3.77 -2.93
C GLU A 64 4.78 4.23 -2.17
N VAL A 65 5.88 4.44 -2.89
CA VAL A 65 7.03 5.15 -2.35
C VAL A 65 6.81 6.64 -2.57
N THR A 66 6.83 7.43 -1.50
CA THR A 66 6.60 8.88 -1.57
C THR A 66 7.90 9.68 -1.56
N HIS A 67 8.95 9.12 -0.95
CA HIS A 67 10.24 9.80 -0.83
C HIS A 67 11.38 8.78 -0.72
N ILE A 68 12.58 9.14 -1.18
CA ILE A 68 13.80 8.35 -0.97
C ILE A 68 14.89 9.31 -0.51
N GLU A 69 15.50 8.99 0.62
CA GLU A 69 16.53 9.82 1.26
C GLU A 69 17.77 8.99 1.62
N SER A 70 18.95 9.64 1.60
CA SER A 70 20.18 9.06 2.14
C SER A 70 20.18 9.18 3.65
N VAL A 71 20.51 8.09 4.36
CA VAL A 71 20.63 8.12 5.82
C VAL A 71 22.09 8.38 6.22
N PRO A 72 22.38 9.44 7.00
CA PRO A 72 23.75 9.72 7.42
C PRO A 72 24.39 8.54 8.15
N GLY A 73 25.60 8.17 7.73
CA GLY A 73 26.35 7.05 8.34
C GLY A 73 25.87 5.66 7.93
N GLN A 74 24.87 5.54 7.04
CA GLN A 74 24.45 4.26 6.48
C GLN A 74 24.77 4.18 4.99
N ARG A 75 25.08 2.96 4.53
CA ARG A 75 25.27 2.68 3.10
C ARG A 75 23.92 2.56 2.35
N GLN A 76 22.86 2.26 3.09
CA GLN A 76 21.52 2.07 2.57
C GLN A 76 20.77 3.39 2.50
N LEU A 77 19.83 3.46 1.56
CA LEU A 77 18.87 4.54 1.42
C LEU A 77 17.59 4.18 2.16
N ARG A 78 16.84 5.20 2.54
CA ARG A 78 15.54 5.05 3.19
C ARG A 78 14.44 5.49 2.24
N ALA A 79 13.59 4.55 1.83
CA ALA A 79 12.42 4.81 1.02
C ALA A 79 11.17 4.89 1.90
N ILE A 80 10.53 6.06 1.95
CA ILE A 80 9.31 6.32 2.71
C ILE A 80 8.12 5.82 1.92
N ILE A 81 7.21 5.13 2.62
CA ILE A 81 6.04 4.50 2.02
C ILE A 81 4.74 4.99 2.63
N ARG A 82 3.69 5.01 1.81
CA ARG A 82 2.29 5.20 2.22
C ARG A 82 1.42 4.15 1.52
N GLY A 83 0.38 3.63 2.19
CA GLY A 83 -0.52 2.69 1.54
C GLY A 83 -1.84 2.47 2.27
N CYS A 84 -2.73 1.70 1.64
CA CYS A 84 -4.05 1.38 2.18
C CYS A 84 -3.96 0.25 3.22
N SER A 85 -4.85 0.25 4.22
CA SER A 85 -4.90 -0.69 5.35
C SER A 85 -4.68 -2.18 4.99
N PRO A 86 -3.99 -2.97 5.82
CA PRO A 86 -3.64 -4.35 5.48
C PRO A 86 -4.90 -5.22 5.48
N LEU A 87 -5.15 -5.94 4.39
CA LEU A 87 -6.16 -7.01 4.37
C LEU A 87 -5.47 -8.34 4.67
N LYS A 88 -6.14 -9.20 5.46
CA LYS A 88 -5.73 -10.59 5.68
C LYS A 88 -6.08 -11.37 4.41
N TRP A 89 -5.15 -11.36 3.45
CA TRP A 89 -5.27 -11.90 2.08
C TRP A 89 -6.52 -11.48 1.29
N SER A 90 -6.33 -10.59 0.30
CA SER A 90 -7.26 -10.50 -0.82
C SER A 90 -6.55 -10.81 -2.14
N PRO A 91 -7.05 -11.77 -2.94
CA PRO A 91 -6.69 -11.92 -4.35
C PRO A 91 -7.21 -10.76 -5.22
N TYR A 92 -7.94 -9.80 -4.63
CA TYR A 92 -8.64 -8.70 -5.26
C TYR A 92 -8.41 -7.31 -4.61
N ALA A 93 -7.19 -7.00 -4.14
CA ALA A 93 -6.72 -5.60 -4.25
C ALA A 93 -6.63 -5.14 -5.73
N HIS A 94 -6.81 -6.08 -6.65
CA HIS A 94 -7.05 -5.87 -8.08
C HIS A 94 -8.49 -5.43 -8.44
N GLU A 95 -9.44 -5.35 -7.50
CA GLU A 95 -10.80 -4.83 -7.77
C GLU A 95 -11.04 -3.55 -6.98
N HIS A 96 -10.44 -2.46 -7.43
CA HIS A 96 -11.06 -1.16 -7.18
C HIS A 96 -12.39 -1.12 -7.94
N HIS A 97 -13.48 -0.91 -7.18
CA HIS A 97 -14.74 -0.31 -7.62
C HIS A 97 -15.60 -1.14 -8.59
N HIS A 98 -16.55 -1.89 -8.04
CA HIS A 98 -17.85 -2.04 -8.69
C HIS A 98 -19.01 -2.15 -7.70
N GLU A 99 -19.00 -1.32 -6.66
CA GLU A 99 -20.25 -0.93 -5.99
C GLU A 99 -20.23 0.57 -5.76
N ALA A 100 -20.20 1.33 -6.86
CA ALA A 100 -20.99 2.54 -6.85
C ALA A 100 -22.44 2.07 -6.71
N ALA A 101 -23.00 2.21 -5.52
CA ALA A 101 -24.41 2.05 -5.27
C ALA A 101 -25.17 3.00 -6.21
N ILE A 102 -25.52 2.51 -7.39
CA ILE A 102 -26.56 3.12 -8.21
C ILE A 102 -27.84 2.70 -7.51
N THR A 103 -28.30 3.56 -6.60
CA THR A 103 -29.69 3.53 -6.14
C THR A 103 -30.57 3.77 -7.36
N LEU A 104 -30.98 2.69 -8.02
CA LEU A 104 -32.05 2.73 -9.02
C LEU A 104 -33.33 3.05 -8.26
N ILE A 105 -33.70 4.32 -8.26
CA ILE A 105 -35.00 4.79 -7.82
C ILE A 105 -36.02 4.15 -8.77
N PRO A 106 -36.98 3.32 -8.31
CA PRO A 106 -38.03 2.86 -9.20
C PRO A 106 -38.91 4.05 -9.58
N VAL A 107 -38.86 4.47 -10.84
CA VAL A 107 -39.89 5.30 -11.45
C VAL A 107 -41.17 4.47 -11.48
N ALA A 108 -42.13 4.84 -10.64
CA ALA A 108 -43.50 4.37 -10.76
C ALA A 108 -44.05 4.85 -12.11
N ILE A 109 -44.28 3.92 -13.03
CA ILE A 109 -45.05 4.19 -14.24
C ILE A 109 -46.51 4.32 -13.79
N LEU A 110 -46.98 5.58 -13.71
CA LEU A 110 -48.40 5.88 -13.63
C LEU A 110 -49.02 5.48 -14.97
N GLY A 111 -49.64 4.30 -15.02
CA GLY A 111 -50.55 3.93 -16.10
C GLY A 111 -51.88 4.62 -15.88
N ASP A 112 -52.14 5.63 -16.69
CA ASP A 112 -53.46 6.23 -16.89
C ASP A 112 -54.41 5.15 -17.45
N ALA A 113 -55.57 4.98 -16.81
CA ALA A 113 -56.66 4.10 -17.24
C ALA A 113 -57.94 4.91 -17.34
#